data_AF-A0A087V827-F1
#
_entry.id   AF-A0A087V827-F1
#
_cell.length_a   1.000
_cell.length_b   1.000
_cell.length_c   1.000
_cell.angle_alpha   90.00
_cell.angle_beta   90.00
_cell.angle_gamma   90.00
#
_symmetry.space_group_name_H-M   'P 1'
#
loop_
_entity.id
_entity.type
_entity.pdbx_description
1 polymer ?
#
loop_
_entity_poly.entity_id
_entity_poly.type
_entity_poly.pdbx_seq_one_letter_code
_entity_poly.pdbx_strand_id
1 'polypeptide(L)'
;DSDVVESVRHKLGELTDLHGLKRIFKDARKDKGQDDFLGNVVLRLKDLHCWDDQWYQLEPRTETYPNRGQCHLQFLRATTSSRTQPSYTVHRHLLQQLVSYEILQHQAGSISWDGELSRHASTVLYLHATQKDLSDFHQVMAQWLAYSKLYQSLEFNSNCLLHQITSIEYQWVQERLRPEQKAELAESFQSLLTYGISLIRRYRIIFPLSVPRSTERLQSLLRVLVQMCKMKAFHELCTLSPNLPQMVSTALKSGTTEWFHMKKQHLKPMVKSMEENGKALSRLLVEVIGDLQQGQKIWNKFFINTLKLNLFSIAYLELESLVAEHVQEQLHEVDSSMSKPTAESLFQLYMNLQELYQMKDFLPKRDGPLALSNFHQWFKEAVPQWLQKAYTIALERAERAVQMDQLTPFGEHNKHSTSTVDLSTCYAQIVKTWQQLNWPDPEEAFMIMVKLVEDMCKIALMYCRLIKERAEALSLSEQNEGEAANRTHLPQLCIVVNNIKQLRLLILKLPSQLDWAQLEQRTGAVINQQQIQHTLHNQLDSAVSCLDHEIRDVVQALATKLEKGIARHIQELSSSKDNQEPEDSIIPLMKFLESELQYLNEHLVQENFK
;
A
#
# COMPACT_ATOMS: atom_id res chain seq x y z
N ASP A 1 -65.59 -2.30 -69.62
CA ASP A 1 -66.45 -1.33 -68.91
C ASP A 1 -66.06 -1.29 -67.45
N SER A 2 -65.20 -0.32 -67.14
CA SER A 2 -64.73 0.00 -65.79
C SER A 2 -65.66 1.04 -65.20
N ASP A 3 -66.47 0.66 -64.22
CA ASP A 3 -67.29 1.61 -63.48
C ASP A 3 -66.40 2.47 -62.57
N VAL A 4 -66.38 3.76 -62.87
CA VAL A 4 -65.69 4.82 -62.14
C VAL A 4 -66.42 5.03 -60.82
N VAL A 5 -65.90 4.44 -59.73
CA VAL A 5 -66.28 4.82 -58.37
C VAL A 5 -65.61 6.16 -58.07
N GLU A 6 -66.32 7.26 -58.36
CA GLU A 6 -65.91 8.58 -57.90
C GLU A 6 -65.79 8.60 -56.37
N SER A 7 -64.57 8.88 -55.88
CA SER A 7 -64.29 8.99 -54.46
C SER A 7 -65.06 10.16 -53.84
N VAL A 8 -65.80 9.87 -52.78
CA VAL A 8 -66.49 10.81 -51.88
C VAL A 8 -65.58 11.95 -51.38
N ARG A 9 -64.25 11.83 -51.53
CA ARG A 9 -63.26 12.87 -51.20
C ARG A 9 -63.44 14.19 -51.97
N HIS A 10 -63.93 14.17 -53.21
CA HIS A 10 -64.01 15.42 -54.00
C HIS A 10 -65.14 16.36 -53.55
N LYS A 11 -66.17 15.87 -52.83
CA LYS A 11 -67.28 16.70 -52.32
C LYS A 11 -67.08 17.23 -50.89
N LEU A 12 -66.08 16.74 -50.16
CA LEU A 12 -65.81 17.13 -48.76
C LEU A 12 -64.82 18.31 -48.64
N GLY A 13 -64.19 18.75 -49.74
CA GLY A 13 -63.21 19.83 -49.74
C GLY A 13 -63.77 21.25 -49.62
N GLU A 14 -65.08 21.46 -49.81
CA GLU A 14 -65.70 22.79 -49.86
C GLU A 14 -66.74 23.06 -48.75
N LEU A 15 -66.68 22.37 -47.60
CA LEU A 15 -67.68 22.50 -46.55
C LEU A 15 -67.08 23.00 -45.22
N THR A 16 -67.34 24.27 -44.92
CA THR A 16 -67.00 24.93 -43.65
C THR A 16 -68.13 24.91 -42.61
N ASP A 17 -69.31 24.33 -42.90
CA ASP A 17 -70.47 24.40 -42.00
C ASP A 17 -71.26 23.08 -41.84
N LEU A 18 -71.72 22.82 -40.61
CA LEU A 18 -72.51 21.65 -40.17
C LEU A 18 -73.82 21.43 -40.96
N HIS A 19 -74.34 22.49 -41.59
CA HIS A 19 -75.52 22.41 -42.46
C HIS A 19 -75.28 21.67 -43.77
N GLY A 20 -74.04 21.65 -44.29
CA GLY A 20 -73.67 20.92 -45.51
C GLY A 20 -73.71 19.40 -45.34
N LEU A 21 -73.29 18.91 -44.17
CA LEU A 21 -73.36 17.49 -43.80
C LEU A 21 -74.80 16.97 -43.74
N LYS A 22 -75.75 17.74 -43.20
CA LYS A 22 -77.18 17.38 -43.18
C LYS A 22 -77.77 17.20 -44.58
N ARG A 23 -77.24 17.90 -45.60
CA ARG A 23 -77.70 17.79 -46.99
C ARG A 23 -77.17 16.51 -47.67
N ILE A 24 -75.90 16.17 -47.43
CA ILE A 24 -75.28 14.93 -47.93
C ILE A 24 -75.97 13.69 -47.31
N PHE A 25 -76.30 13.72 -46.02
CA PHE A 25 -77.09 12.65 -45.37
C PHE A 25 -78.53 12.56 -45.88
N LYS A 26 -79.08 13.64 -46.45
CA LYS A 26 -80.42 13.66 -47.04
C LYS A 26 -80.40 13.13 -48.48
N ASP A 27 -79.33 13.37 -49.23
CA ASP A 27 -79.15 12.86 -50.59
C ASP A 27 -78.75 11.37 -50.62
N ALA A 28 -78.04 10.87 -49.59
CA ALA A 28 -77.76 9.44 -49.41
C ALA A 28 -78.99 8.59 -49.02
N ARG A 29 -80.18 9.20 -48.86
CA ARG A 29 -81.43 8.55 -48.43
C ARG A 29 -82.44 8.23 -49.53
N LYS A 30 -82.07 8.42 -50.80
CA LYS A 30 -82.96 8.08 -51.92
C LYS A 30 -82.91 6.63 -52.37
N ASP A 31 -81.97 5.83 -51.87
CA ASP A 31 -81.93 4.39 -52.15
C ASP A 31 -82.70 3.57 -51.09
N LYS A 32 -83.40 2.57 -51.61
CA LYS A 32 -84.51 1.84 -50.99
C LYS A 32 -84.09 1.02 -49.78
N GLY A 33 -84.83 1.16 -48.68
CA GLY A 33 -84.75 0.35 -47.45
C GLY A 33 -84.13 1.13 -46.29
N GLN A 34 -84.95 1.71 -45.41
CA GLN A 34 -84.45 2.38 -44.20
C GLN A 34 -84.59 1.45 -43.00
N ASP A 35 -83.45 1.10 -42.40
CA ASP A 35 -83.37 0.60 -41.03
C ASP A 35 -83.84 1.69 -40.05
N ASP A 36 -84.52 1.29 -38.98
CA ASP A 36 -84.97 2.20 -37.93
C ASP A 36 -83.77 2.82 -37.20
N PHE A 37 -83.77 4.15 -37.07
CA PHE A 37 -82.69 4.87 -36.37
C PHE A 37 -82.84 4.72 -34.85
N LEU A 38 -81.93 3.96 -34.24
CA LEU A 38 -81.95 3.66 -32.80
C LEU A 38 -81.30 4.74 -31.92
N GLY A 39 -80.34 5.51 -32.44
CA GLY A 39 -79.63 6.57 -31.71
C GLY A 39 -78.23 6.81 -32.27
N ASN A 40 -77.54 7.86 -31.80
CA ASN A 40 -76.14 8.12 -32.15
C ASN A 40 -75.30 8.49 -30.92
N VAL A 41 -74.00 8.27 -31.01
CA VAL A 41 -73.01 8.79 -30.06
C VAL A 41 -72.07 9.71 -30.83
N VAL A 42 -71.89 10.94 -30.38
CA VAL A 42 -70.95 11.90 -30.98
C VAL A 42 -69.73 12.05 -30.09
N LEU A 43 -68.62 11.43 -30.50
CA LEU A 43 -67.36 11.50 -29.78
C LEU A 43 -66.47 12.57 -30.42
N ARG A 44 -66.11 13.61 -29.66
CA ARG A 44 -65.15 14.61 -30.13
C ARG A 44 -63.74 13.99 -30.05
N LEU A 45 -62.98 14.07 -31.13
CA LEU A 45 -61.62 13.50 -31.20
C LEU A 45 -60.66 14.00 -30.10
N LYS A 46 -60.91 15.21 -29.59
CA LYS A 46 -60.16 15.80 -28.47
C LYS A 46 -60.47 15.17 -27.11
N ASP A 47 -61.62 14.54 -26.96
CA ASP A 47 -62.11 13.96 -25.71
C ASP A 47 -61.77 12.45 -25.61
N LEU A 48 -61.17 11.86 -26.65
CA LEU A 48 -60.76 10.45 -26.70
C LEU A 48 -59.32 10.25 -26.19
N HIS A 49 -59.15 9.35 -25.22
CA HIS A 49 -57.85 8.99 -24.65
C HIS A 49 -57.18 7.82 -25.41
N CYS A 50 -55.98 7.42 -24.98
CA CYS A 50 -55.19 6.38 -25.67
C CYS A 50 -55.86 4.99 -25.63
N TRP A 51 -56.56 4.72 -24.52
CA TRP A 51 -57.42 3.55 -24.31
C TRP A 51 -58.66 4.03 -23.56
N ASP A 52 -59.85 3.81 -24.13
CA ASP A 52 -61.14 4.12 -23.52
C ASP A 52 -62.05 2.90 -23.66
N ASP A 53 -62.59 2.43 -22.53
CA ASP A 53 -63.50 1.29 -22.43
C ASP A 53 -64.71 1.71 -21.59
N GLN A 54 -65.73 2.23 -22.25
CA GLN A 54 -66.86 2.90 -21.57
C GLN A 54 -68.20 2.69 -22.27
N TRP A 55 -69.27 2.78 -21.48
CA TRP A 55 -70.65 2.83 -21.94
C TRP A 55 -71.05 4.28 -22.26
N TYR A 56 -71.50 4.52 -23.48
CA TYR A 56 -71.99 5.82 -23.96
C TYR A 56 -73.51 5.80 -24.12
N GLN A 57 -74.19 6.84 -23.62
CA GLN A 57 -75.64 6.98 -23.85
C GLN A 57 -75.92 7.37 -25.30
N LEU A 58 -76.91 6.72 -25.90
CA LEU A 58 -77.36 7.02 -27.26
C LEU A 58 -78.24 8.26 -27.26
N GLU A 59 -77.86 9.28 -28.03
CA GLU A 59 -78.65 10.48 -28.22
C GLU A 59 -79.86 10.21 -29.14
N PRO A 60 -81.08 10.62 -28.74
CA PRO A 60 -82.27 10.49 -29.58
C PRO A 60 -82.29 11.58 -30.66
N ARG A 61 -82.87 11.24 -31.82
CA ARG A 61 -83.05 12.20 -32.93
C ARG A 61 -84.26 13.12 -32.78
N THR A 62 -85.20 12.75 -31.90
CA THR A 62 -86.48 13.42 -31.65
C THR A 62 -86.84 13.30 -30.17
N GLU A 63 -87.36 14.35 -29.57
CA GLU A 63 -87.67 14.44 -28.13
C GLU A 63 -88.76 13.48 -27.65
N THR A 64 -89.45 12.82 -28.57
CA THR A 64 -90.60 11.95 -28.30
C THR A 64 -90.25 10.69 -27.49
N TYR A 65 -88.97 10.27 -27.48
CA TYR A 65 -88.49 9.16 -26.66
C TYR A 65 -87.04 9.42 -26.21
N PRO A 66 -86.83 9.96 -25.00
CA PRO A 66 -85.53 10.47 -24.58
C PRO A 66 -84.50 9.37 -24.27
N ASN A 67 -84.94 8.15 -23.93
CA ASN A 67 -84.04 7.10 -23.47
C ASN A 67 -83.88 6.00 -24.54
N ARG A 68 -82.72 5.95 -25.20
CA ARG A 68 -82.39 4.99 -26.28
C ARG A 68 -81.42 3.88 -25.86
N GLY A 69 -81.08 3.80 -24.58
CA GLY A 69 -80.13 2.83 -24.04
C GLY A 69 -78.67 3.29 -24.17
N GLN A 70 -77.75 2.38 -23.91
CA GLN A 70 -76.30 2.62 -23.91
C GLN A 70 -75.59 1.72 -24.91
N CYS A 71 -74.50 2.23 -25.50
CA CYS A 71 -73.61 1.51 -26.39
C CYS A 71 -72.22 1.42 -25.74
N HIS A 72 -71.70 0.21 -25.60
CA HIS A 72 -70.35 -0.02 -25.10
C HIS A 72 -69.35 0.12 -26.24
N LEU A 73 -68.39 1.02 -26.11
CA LEU A 73 -67.38 1.25 -27.13
C LEU A 73 -65.98 1.16 -26.51
N GLN A 74 -65.14 0.37 -27.16
CA GLN A 74 -63.72 0.21 -26.85
C GLN A 74 -62.88 0.84 -27.95
N PHE A 75 -62.02 1.80 -27.57
CA PHE A 75 -61.14 2.52 -28.49
C PHE A 75 -59.68 2.33 -28.13
N LEU A 76 -58.85 2.07 -29.15
CA LEU A 76 -57.39 2.12 -29.08
C LEU A 76 -56.88 3.08 -30.15
N ARG A 77 -56.22 4.16 -29.74
CA ARG A 77 -55.77 5.20 -30.70
C ARG A 77 -54.35 4.95 -31.17
N ALA A 78 -54.18 4.35 -32.35
CA ALA A 78 -52.89 4.21 -33.03
C ALA A 78 -52.67 5.37 -34.03
N THR A 79 -51.69 6.25 -33.79
CA THR A 79 -51.33 7.31 -34.75
C THR A 79 -50.24 6.86 -35.72
N THR A 80 -50.60 6.75 -37.01
CA THR A 80 -49.70 6.41 -38.12
C THR A 80 -48.57 7.44 -38.35
N SER A 81 -48.68 8.64 -37.79
CA SER A 81 -47.70 9.74 -37.93
C SER A 81 -46.44 9.60 -37.05
N SER A 82 -46.28 8.51 -36.29
CA SER A 82 -45.12 8.29 -35.41
C SER A 82 -43.95 7.56 -36.07
N ARG A 83 -44.02 7.30 -37.38
CA ARG A 83 -43.03 6.50 -38.12
C ARG A 83 -41.79 7.26 -38.62
N THR A 84 -41.71 8.58 -38.48
CA THR A 84 -40.59 9.39 -39.02
C THR A 84 -39.34 9.40 -38.13
N GLN A 85 -39.45 9.09 -36.84
CA GLN A 85 -38.32 8.68 -36.02
C GLN A 85 -38.61 7.29 -35.44
N PRO A 86 -37.63 6.38 -35.31
CA PRO A 86 -37.86 5.13 -34.60
C PRO A 86 -38.34 5.49 -33.19
N SER A 87 -39.55 5.09 -32.80
CA SER A 87 -40.14 5.43 -31.49
C SER A 87 -39.24 5.01 -30.31
N TYR A 88 -38.37 4.02 -30.56
CA TYR A 88 -37.26 3.59 -29.72
C TYR A 88 -36.21 4.70 -29.43
N THR A 89 -35.80 5.48 -30.43
CA THR A 89 -34.76 6.52 -30.29
C THR A 89 -35.22 7.66 -29.39
N VAL A 90 -36.48 8.07 -29.52
CA VAL A 90 -37.12 9.09 -28.68
C VAL A 90 -37.21 8.60 -27.23
N HIS A 91 -37.64 7.36 -27.02
CA HIS A 91 -37.71 6.76 -25.69
C HIS A 91 -36.35 6.74 -24.99
N ARG A 92 -35.28 6.35 -25.71
CA ARG A 92 -33.92 6.38 -25.19
C ARG A 92 -33.45 7.79 -24.81
N HIS A 93 -33.72 8.79 -25.64
CA HIS A 93 -33.33 10.17 -25.34
C HIS A 93 -34.08 10.74 -24.14
N LEU A 94 -35.39 10.46 -24.04
CA LEU A 94 -36.20 10.82 -22.88
C LEU A 94 -35.62 10.19 -21.60
N LEU A 95 -35.30 8.90 -21.64
CA LEU A 95 -34.67 8.20 -20.54
C LEU A 95 -33.32 8.83 -20.16
N GLN A 96 -32.47 9.14 -21.14
CA GLN A 96 -31.16 9.73 -20.89
C GLN A 96 -31.27 11.09 -20.18
N GLN A 97 -32.24 11.92 -20.57
CA GLN A 97 -32.48 13.23 -19.93
C GLN A 97 -32.99 13.08 -18.49
N LEU A 98 -33.94 12.18 -18.26
CA LEU A 98 -34.50 11.93 -16.93
C LEU A 98 -33.43 11.40 -15.97
N VAL A 99 -32.63 10.42 -16.42
CA VAL A 99 -31.53 9.86 -15.62
C VAL A 99 -30.47 10.92 -15.34
N SER A 100 -30.08 11.70 -16.35
CA SER A 100 -29.11 12.78 -16.16
C SER A 100 -29.62 13.82 -15.15
N TYR A 101 -30.90 14.17 -15.20
CA TYR A 101 -31.49 15.10 -14.25
C TYR A 101 -31.44 14.53 -12.83
N GLU A 102 -31.83 13.27 -12.65
CA GLU A 102 -31.85 12.64 -11.32
C GLU A 102 -30.45 12.49 -10.73
N ILE A 103 -29.45 12.10 -11.52
CA ILE A 103 -28.05 12.04 -11.06
C ILE A 103 -27.57 13.41 -10.59
N LEU A 104 -27.90 14.48 -11.33
CA LEU A 104 -27.49 15.86 -10.97
C LEU A 104 -28.21 16.40 -9.73
N GLN A 105 -29.41 15.93 -9.43
CA GLN A 105 -30.16 16.35 -8.23
C GLN A 105 -29.68 15.66 -6.94
N HIS A 106 -29.00 14.52 -7.03
CA HIS A 106 -28.46 13.84 -5.85
C HIS A 106 -27.20 14.57 -5.32
N GLN A 107 -27.41 15.49 -4.38
CA GLN A 107 -26.39 16.38 -3.79
C GLN A 107 -25.27 15.66 -3.00
N ALA A 108 -25.43 14.38 -2.63
CA ALA A 108 -24.44 13.59 -1.88
C ALA A 108 -23.45 12.83 -2.79
N GLY A 109 -23.12 13.41 -3.95
CA GLY A 109 -22.27 12.82 -4.97
C GLY A 109 -23.00 11.79 -5.84
N SER A 110 -22.76 11.85 -7.15
CA SER A 110 -23.28 10.96 -8.21
C SER A 110 -23.20 9.45 -7.88
N ILE A 111 -22.27 9.07 -7.01
CA ILE A 111 -21.96 7.70 -6.61
C ILE A 111 -23.05 7.08 -5.68
N SER A 112 -23.89 7.91 -5.05
CA SER A 112 -24.93 7.47 -4.11
C SER A 112 -26.25 7.03 -4.78
N TRP A 113 -26.44 7.38 -6.05
CA TRP A 113 -27.62 6.97 -6.81
C TRP A 113 -27.58 5.47 -7.09
N ASP A 114 -28.68 4.78 -6.78
CA ASP A 114 -28.85 3.32 -6.83
C ASP A 114 -29.46 2.82 -8.15
N GLY A 115 -29.76 3.74 -9.07
CA GLY A 115 -30.35 3.43 -10.37
C GLY A 115 -31.88 3.50 -10.37
N GLU A 116 -32.52 3.84 -9.25
CA GLU A 116 -33.97 3.97 -9.20
C GLU A 116 -34.42 5.34 -9.71
N LEU A 117 -35.39 5.30 -10.64
CA LEU A 117 -36.01 6.49 -11.18
C LEU A 117 -37.15 6.97 -10.27
N SER A 118 -37.34 8.29 -10.18
CA SER A 118 -38.48 8.87 -9.47
C SER A 118 -39.80 8.30 -10.01
N ARG A 119 -40.82 8.22 -9.14
CA ARG A 119 -42.15 7.72 -9.50
C ARG A 119 -42.74 8.46 -10.72
N HIS A 120 -42.47 9.76 -10.82
CA HIS A 120 -42.91 10.59 -11.93
C HIS A 120 -42.18 10.23 -13.23
N ALA A 121 -40.84 10.12 -13.21
CA ALA A 121 -40.05 9.70 -14.38
C ALA A 121 -40.43 8.31 -14.86
N SER A 122 -40.59 7.35 -13.94
CA SER A 122 -41.03 5.99 -14.23
C SER A 122 -42.41 5.95 -14.88
N THR A 123 -43.36 6.77 -14.39
CA THR A 123 -44.72 6.85 -14.97
C THR A 123 -44.68 7.40 -16.39
N VAL A 124 -43.89 8.45 -16.64
CA VAL A 124 -43.76 9.05 -17.98
C VAL A 124 -43.17 8.05 -18.98
N LEU A 125 -42.12 7.32 -18.57
CA LEU A 125 -41.50 6.28 -19.40
C LEU A 125 -42.44 5.12 -19.70
N TYR A 126 -43.20 4.65 -18.69
CA TYR A 126 -44.19 3.59 -18.83
C TYR A 126 -45.32 3.98 -19.80
N LEU A 127 -45.86 5.19 -19.66
CA LEU A 127 -46.91 5.69 -20.56
C LEU A 127 -46.39 5.83 -21.99
N HIS A 128 -45.15 6.32 -22.17
CA HIS A 128 -44.54 6.41 -23.49
C HIS A 128 -44.31 5.03 -24.12
N ALA A 129 -43.81 4.06 -23.34
CA ALA A 129 -43.61 2.70 -23.82
C ALA A 129 -44.92 2.04 -24.25
N THR A 130 -45.98 2.18 -23.44
CA THR A 130 -47.33 1.68 -23.73
C THR A 130 -47.92 2.34 -24.98
N GLN A 131 -47.78 3.66 -25.11
CA GLN A 131 -48.31 4.40 -26.25
C GLN A 131 -47.63 4.03 -27.59
N LYS A 132 -46.37 3.61 -27.53
CA LYS A 132 -45.55 3.28 -28.70
C LYS A 132 -45.36 1.79 -28.93
N ASP A 133 -46.02 0.94 -28.13
CA ASP A 133 -45.96 -0.51 -28.19
C ASP A 133 -44.50 -1.02 -28.18
N LEU A 134 -43.69 -0.49 -27.25
CA LEU A 134 -42.30 -0.91 -27.06
C LEU A 134 -42.25 -2.19 -26.23
N SER A 135 -41.76 -3.28 -26.81
CA SER A 135 -41.49 -4.54 -26.09
C SER A 135 -40.58 -4.32 -24.89
N ASP A 136 -40.68 -5.17 -23.88
CA ASP A 136 -39.82 -5.14 -22.69
C ASP A 136 -38.33 -5.19 -23.04
N PHE A 137 -37.92 -5.99 -24.03
CA PHE A 137 -36.52 -6.07 -24.47
C PHE A 137 -36.00 -4.74 -25.00
N HIS A 138 -36.77 -4.05 -25.85
CA HIS A 138 -36.42 -2.72 -26.35
C HIS A 138 -36.32 -1.68 -25.21
N GLN A 139 -37.12 -1.79 -24.15
CA GLN A 139 -37.01 -0.91 -22.98
C GLN A 139 -35.70 -1.19 -22.22
N VAL A 140 -35.35 -2.45 -21.97
CA VAL A 140 -34.08 -2.85 -21.33
C VAL A 140 -32.88 -2.44 -22.18
N MET A 141 -32.93 -2.62 -23.51
CA MET A 141 -31.88 -2.17 -24.42
C MET A 141 -31.70 -0.65 -24.38
N ALA A 142 -32.80 0.12 -24.35
CA ALA A 142 -32.74 1.58 -24.19
C ALA A 142 -32.12 1.98 -22.85
N GLN A 143 -32.46 1.27 -21.76
CA GLN A 143 -31.86 1.46 -20.44
C GLN A 143 -30.36 1.22 -20.44
N TRP A 144 -29.90 0.11 -21.02
CA TRP A 144 -28.49 -0.17 -21.19
C TRP A 144 -27.76 0.94 -21.97
N LEU A 145 -28.24 1.29 -23.16
CA LEU A 145 -27.58 2.30 -24.00
C LEU A 145 -27.53 3.68 -23.35
N ALA A 146 -28.57 4.06 -22.59
CA ALA A 146 -28.59 5.32 -21.86
C ALA A 146 -27.62 5.27 -20.67
N TYR A 147 -27.67 4.22 -19.85
CA TYR A 147 -26.89 4.13 -18.62
C TYR A 147 -25.40 3.92 -18.91
N SER A 148 -25.05 3.08 -19.90
CA SER A 148 -23.65 2.84 -20.27
C SER A 148 -22.97 4.12 -20.78
N LYS A 149 -23.68 4.94 -21.55
CA LYS A 149 -23.20 6.23 -22.05
C LYS A 149 -23.09 7.27 -20.93
N LEU A 150 -24.11 7.37 -20.07
CA LEU A 150 -24.09 8.32 -18.96
C LEU A 150 -23.03 7.96 -17.92
N TYR A 151 -22.76 6.67 -17.71
CA TYR A 151 -21.71 6.21 -16.80
C TYR A 151 -20.33 6.74 -17.19
N GLN A 152 -20.07 6.84 -18.50
CA GLN A 152 -18.81 7.40 -19.03
C GLN A 152 -18.66 8.91 -18.79
N SER A 153 -19.78 9.63 -18.59
CA SER A 153 -19.78 11.09 -18.41
C SER A 153 -20.03 11.56 -16.96
N LEU A 154 -20.79 10.81 -16.16
CA LEU A 154 -21.32 11.27 -14.88
C LEU A 154 -20.93 10.40 -13.67
N GLU A 155 -20.14 9.33 -13.83
CA GLU A 155 -19.64 8.44 -12.76
C GLU A 155 -20.63 8.16 -11.60
N PHE A 156 -21.53 7.19 -11.78
CA PHE A 156 -22.46 6.72 -10.72
C PHE A 156 -22.20 5.25 -10.33
N ASN A 157 -23.05 4.64 -9.50
CA ASN A 157 -22.84 3.25 -9.06
C ASN A 157 -22.91 2.26 -10.24
N SER A 158 -21.85 1.50 -10.47
CA SER A 158 -21.78 0.53 -11.57
C SER A 158 -22.72 -0.67 -11.40
N ASN A 159 -23.24 -0.93 -10.20
CA ASN A 159 -24.25 -1.98 -9.99
C ASN A 159 -25.52 -1.76 -10.84
N CYS A 160 -25.86 -0.51 -11.15
CA CYS A 160 -27.00 -0.19 -12.01
C CYS A 160 -26.85 -0.83 -13.40
N LEU A 161 -25.62 -0.95 -13.90
CA LEU A 161 -25.31 -1.56 -15.19
C LEU A 161 -25.43 -3.10 -15.14
N LEU A 162 -25.18 -3.71 -13.98
CA LEU A 162 -25.22 -5.17 -13.80
C LEU A 162 -26.64 -5.71 -13.96
N HIS A 163 -27.64 -5.01 -13.41
CA HIS A 163 -29.05 -5.37 -13.58
C HIS A 163 -29.42 -5.37 -15.07
N GLN A 164 -29.04 -4.31 -15.79
CA GLN A 164 -29.36 -4.16 -17.22
C GLN A 164 -28.72 -5.25 -18.09
N ILE A 165 -27.43 -5.54 -17.86
CA ILE A 165 -26.73 -6.64 -18.53
C ILE A 165 -27.42 -7.98 -18.28
N THR A 166 -27.82 -8.26 -17.04
CA THR A 166 -28.45 -9.54 -16.68
C THR A 166 -29.81 -9.69 -17.35
N SER A 167 -30.60 -8.62 -17.41
CA SER A 167 -31.89 -8.59 -18.10
C SER A 167 -31.76 -8.79 -19.61
N ILE A 168 -30.74 -8.19 -20.24
CA ILE A 168 -30.44 -8.43 -21.67
C ILE A 168 -30.13 -9.90 -21.92
N GLU A 169 -29.29 -10.53 -21.09
CA GLU A 169 -28.91 -11.94 -21.26
C GLU A 169 -30.11 -12.89 -21.11
N TYR A 170 -30.99 -12.64 -20.15
CA TYR A 170 -32.18 -13.48 -19.93
C TYR A 170 -33.15 -13.44 -21.12
N GLN A 171 -33.34 -12.25 -21.71
CA GLN A 171 -34.29 -12.03 -22.80
C GLN A 171 -33.68 -12.24 -24.20
N TRP A 172 -32.37 -12.48 -24.30
CA TRP A 172 -31.64 -12.61 -25.57
C TRP A 172 -32.17 -13.70 -26.51
N VAL A 173 -32.73 -14.77 -25.95
CA VAL A 173 -33.19 -15.96 -26.70
C VAL A 173 -34.49 -15.70 -27.49
N GLN A 174 -35.21 -14.60 -27.23
CA GLN A 174 -36.59 -14.42 -27.70
C GLN A 174 -36.82 -13.42 -28.85
N GLU A 175 -35.84 -12.62 -29.29
CA GLU A 175 -36.09 -11.54 -30.26
C GLU A 175 -35.10 -11.44 -31.44
N ARG A 176 -35.61 -11.00 -32.61
CA ARG A 176 -34.81 -10.69 -33.83
C ARG A 176 -34.54 -9.19 -33.93
N LEU A 177 -33.40 -8.74 -33.41
CA LEU A 177 -32.94 -7.35 -33.55
C LEU A 177 -32.59 -6.98 -35.00
N ARG A 178 -32.86 -5.72 -35.39
CA ARG A 178 -32.41 -5.17 -36.67
C ARG A 178 -30.88 -5.01 -36.70
N PRO A 179 -30.22 -5.08 -37.86
CA PRO A 179 -28.76 -4.93 -37.97
C PRO A 179 -28.23 -3.64 -37.34
N GLU A 180 -28.95 -2.52 -37.49
CA GLU A 180 -28.59 -1.22 -36.89
C GLU A 180 -28.58 -1.26 -35.35
N GLN A 181 -29.58 -1.92 -34.75
CA GLN A 181 -29.68 -2.06 -33.29
C GLN A 181 -28.61 -3.02 -32.74
N LYS A 182 -28.27 -4.06 -33.50
CA LYS A 182 -27.14 -4.95 -33.19
C LYS A 182 -25.81 -4.20 -33.19
N ALA A 183 -25.59 -3.34 -34.19
CA ALA A 183 -24.38 -2.51 -34.26
C ALA A 183 -24.31 -1.51 -33.10
N GLU A 184 -25.41 -0.83 -32.77
CA GLU A 184 -25.47 0.15 -31.66
C GLU A 184 -25.20 -0.52 -30.30
N LEU A 185 -25.73 -1.73 -30.09
CA LEU A 185 -25.48 -2.51 -28.87
C LEU A 185 -24.02 -2.99 -28.81
N ALA A 186 -23.45 -3.46 -29.92
CA ALA A 186 -22.05 -3.85 -30.02
C ALA A 186 -21.10 -2.67 -29.72
N GLU A 187 -21.37 -1.50 -30.29
CA GLU A 187 -20.59 -0.28 -30.07
C GLU A 187 -20.65 0.13 -28.59
N SER A 188 -21.84 0.09 -27.97
CA SER A 188 -22.00 0.37 -26.54
C SER A 188 -21.19 -0.57 -25.65
N PHE A 189 -21.21 -1.88 -25.94
CA PHE A 189 -20.41 -2.86 -25.21
C PHE A 189 -18.89 -2.61 -25.36
N GLN A 190 -18.41 -2.35 -26.57
CA GLN A 190 -17.00 -2.07 -26.83
C GLN A 190 -16.55 -0.74 -26.21
N SER A 191 -17.39 0.29 -26.28
CA SER A 191 -17.15 1.61 -25.69
C SER A 191 -17.02 1.51 -24.17
N LEU A 192 -17.97 0.83 -23.50
CA LEU A 192 -17.89 0.63 -22.05
C LEU A 192 -16.70 -0.25 -21.65
N LEU A 193 -16.39 -1.30 -22.43
CA LEU A 193 -15.20 -2.12 -22.18
C LEU A 193 -13.92 -1.28 -22.23
N THR A 194 -13.76 -0.49 -23.29
CA THR A 194 -12.60 0.41 -23.46
C THR A 194 -12.51 1.42 -22.32
N TYR A 195 -13.63 2.03 -21.96
CA TYR A 195 -13.70 2.97 -20.84
C TYR A 195 -13.33 2.30 -19.51
N GLY A 196 -13.94 1.15 -19.20
CA GLY A 196 -13.66 0.39 -17.97
C GLY A 196 -12.20 -0.06 -17.85
N ILE A 197 -11.57 -0.47 -18.96
CA ILE A 197 -10.13 -0.77 -18.99
C ILE A 197 -9.30 0.49 -18.73
N SER A 198 -9.70 1.65 -19.26
CA SER A 198 -9.01 2.91 -18.99
C SER A 198 -9.13 3.36 -17.52
N LEU A 199 -10.27 3.08 -16.87
CA LEU A 199 -10.43 3.29 -15.42
C LEU A 199 -9.52 2.35 -14.61
N ILE A 200 -9.46 1.07 -14.99
CA ILE A 200 -8.60 0.08 -14.32
C ILE A 200 -7.11 0.44 -14.48
N ARG A 201 -6.69 0.93 -15.65
CA ARG A 201 -5.32 1.44 -15.86
C ARG A 201 -4.94 2.49 -14.82
N ARG A 202 -5.87 3.37 -14.45
CA ARG A 202 -5.65 4.48 -13.51
C ARG A 202 -6.27 4.23 -12.13
N TYR A 203 -6.45 2.96 -11.74
CA TYR A 203 -7.22 2.62 -10.53
C TYR A 203 -6.68 3.27 -9.24
N ARG A 204 -5.36 3.48 -9.13
CA ARG A 204 -4.72 4.13 -7.97
C ARG A 204 -5.19 5.57 -7.75
N ILE A 205 -5.57 6.26 -8.82
CA ILE A 205 -5.98 7.67 -8.80
C ILE A 205 -7.51 7.76 -8.73
N ILE A 206 -8.21 6.89 -9.47
CA ILE A 206 -9.68 6.94 -9.62
C ILE A 206 -10.37 6.28 -8.41
N PHE A 207 -9.75 5.24 -7.86
CA PHE A 207 -10.23 4.52 -6.69
C PHE A 207 -9.21 4.60 -5.54
N PRO A 208 -8.95 5.80 -4.99
CA PRO A 208 -8.01 5.94 -3.88
C PRO A 208 -8.59 5.29 -2.61
N LEU A 209 -7.74 4.70 -1.79
CA LEU A 209 -8.15 4.05 -0.53
C LEU A 209 -8.58 5.06 0.55
N SER A 210 -8.28 6.35 0.37
CA SER A 210 -8.72 7.44 1.25
C SER A 210 -10.23 7.72 1.16
N VAL A 211 -10.88 7.31 0.06
CA VAL A 211 -12.30 7.56 -0.19
C VAL A 211 -13.14 6.34 0.24
N PRO A 212 -14.20 6.52 1.05
CA PRO A 212 -15.06 5.42 1.45
C PRO A 212 -15.75 4.77 0.24
N ARG A 213 -16.00 3.45 0.31
CA ARG A 213 -16.60 2.63 -0.77
C ARG A 213 -15.79 2.53 -2.08
N SER A 214 -14.58 3.07 -2.13
CA SER A 214 -13.72 3.03 -3.31
C SER A 214 -13.39 1.60 -3.78
N THR A 215 -13.14 0.69 -2.84
CA THR A 215 -12.91 -0.74 -3.10
C THR A 215 -14.15 -1.44 -3.66
N GLU A 216 -15.33 -1.11 -3.13
CA GLU A 216 -16.62 -1.62 -3.61
C GLU A 216 -16.88 -1.16 -5.05
N ARG A 217 -16.60 0.13 -5.37
CA ARG A 217 -16.75 0.67 -6.73
C ARG A 217 -15.91 -0.09 -7.74
N LEU A 218 -14.64 -0.33 -7.45
CA LEU A 218 -13.76 -1.10 -8.34
C LEU A 218 -14.26 -2.56 -8.47
N GLN A 219 -14.67 -3.18 -7.36
CA GLN A 219 -15.20 -4.54 -7.39
C GLN A 219 -16.45 -4.64 -8.27
N SER A 220 -17.39 -3.70 -8.14
CA SER A 220 -18.60 -3.64 -8.95
C SER A 220 -18.27 -3.42 -10.43
N LEU A 221 -17.33 -2.53 -10.75
CA LEU A 221 -16.86 -2.33 -12.13
C LEU A 221 -16.26 -3.62 -12.72
N LEU A 222 -15.39 -4.31 -11.98
CA LEU A 222 -14.81 -5.58 -12.41
C LEU A 222 -15.88 -6.65 -12.66
N ARG A 223 -16.90 -6.72 -11.79
CA ARG A 223 -18.03 -7.65 -11.96
C ARG A 223 -18.84 -7.34 -13.22
N VAL A 224 -19.15 -6.07 -13.48
CA VAL A 224 -19.85 -5.63 -14.69
C VAL A 224 -19.08 -6.05 -15.95
N LEU A 225 -17.77 -5.77 -16.00
CA LEU A 225 -16.94 -6.13 -17.13
C LEU A 225 -16.86 -7.65 -17.35
N VAL A 226 -16.67 -8.43 -16.27
CA VAL A 226 -16.64 -9.90 -16.35
C VAL A 226 -17.98 -10.46 -16.82
N GLN A 227 -19.08 -9.97 -16.27
CA GLN A 227 -20.42 -10.45 -16.65
C GLN A 227 -20.72 -10.10 -18.11
N MET A 228 -20.44 -8.86 -18.52
CA MET A 228 -20.63 -8.39 -19.89
C MET A 228 -19.86 -9.28 -20.89
N CYS A 229 -18.58 -9.55 -20.64
CA CYS A 229 -17.78 -10.40 -21.53
C CYS A 229 -18.18 -11.89 -21.51
N LYS A 230 -19.01 -12.35 -20.55
CA LYS A 230 -19.52 -13.73 -20.48
C LYS A 230 -20.86 -13.93 -21.19
N MET A 231 -21.59 -12.85 -21.46
CA MET A 231 -22.91 -12.88 -22.09
C MET A 231 -22.89 -13.49 -23.48
N LYS A 232 -23.92 -14.24 -23.85
CA LYS A 232 -24.11 -14.72 -25.24
C LYS A 232 -24.26 -13.54 -26.19
N ALA A 233 -24.99 -12.51 -25.77
CA ALA A 233 -25.19 -11.29 -26.56
C ALA A 233 -23.86 -10.63 -26.94
N PHE A 234 -22.90 -10.59 -26.01
CA PHE A 234 -21.58 -10.01 -26.27
C PHE A 234 -20.78 -10.85 -27.26
N HIS A 235 -20.78 -12.19 -27.12
CA HIS A 235 -20.05 -13.09 -28.02
C HIS A 235 -20.63 -13.10 -29.45
N GLU A 236 -21.95 -12.98 -29.61
CA GLU A 236 -22.60 -12.95 -30.93
C GLU A 236 -22.42 -11.60 -31.64
N LEU A 237 -22.40 -10.50 -30.89
CA LEU A 237 -22.33 -9.15 -31.45
C LEU A 237 -20.90 -8.63 -31.62
N CYS A 238 -19.98 -9.02 -30.74
CA CYS A 238 -18.59 -8.60 -30.79
C CYS A 238 -17.74 -9.72 -31.42
N THR A 239 -17.25 -9.49 -32.63
CA THR A 239 -16.51 -10.47 -33.46
C THR A 239 -15.16 -10.91 -32.89
N LEU A 240 -14.60 -10.16 -31.94
CA LEU A 240 -13.38 -10.51 -31.21
C LEU A 240 -13.79 -10.96 -29.82
N SER A 241 -13.49 -12.20 -29.42
CA SER A 241 -13.62 -12.63 -28.03
C SER A 241 -12.50 -11.98 -27.21
N PRO A 242 -12.75 -10.95 -26.40
CA PRO A 242 -11.70 -10.29 -25.66
C PRO A 242 -11.23 -11.23 -24.55
N ASN A 243 -9.93 -11.51 -24.51
CA ASN A 243 -9.33 -12.08 -23.32
C ASN A 243 -9.25 -10.98 -22.26
N LEU A 244 -10.36 -10.78 -21.53
CA LEU A 244 -10.49 -9.74 -20.52
C LEU A 244 -9.35 -9.79 -19.48
N PRO A 245 -8.94 -10.96 -18.94
CA PRO A 245 -7.77 -11.04 -18.07
C PRO A 245 -6.48 -10.48 -18.71
N GLN A 246 -6.21 -10.78 -19.97
CA GLN A 246 -5.03 -10.28 -20.67
C GLN A 246 -5.10 -8.76 -20.90
N MET A 247 -6.26 -8.24 -21.31
CA MET A 247 -6.47 -6.79 -21.49
C MET A 247 -6.26 -6.03 -20.17
N VAL A 248 -6.83 -6.54 -19.08
CA VAL A 248 -6.65 -5.99 -17.74
C VAL A 248 -5.18 -6.08 -17.31
N SER A 249 -4.50 -7.20 -17.57
CA SER A 249 -3.08 -7.34 -17.27
C SER A 249 -2.23 -6.29 -17.99
N THR A 250 -2.42 -6.10 -19.30
CA THR A 250 -1.72 -5.08 -20.09
C THR A 250 -2.02 -3.66 -19.59
N ALA A 251 -3.29 -3.37 -19.25
CA ALA A 251 -3.68 -2.08 -18.70
C ALA A 251 -3.05 -1.81 -17.33
N LEU A 252 -2.96 -2.83 -16.46
CA LEU A 252 -2.32 -2.72 -15.15
C LEU A 252 -0.81 -2.51 -15.28
N LYS A 253 -0.15 -3.17 -16.22
CA LYS A 253 1.27 -2.94 -16.54
C LYS A 253 1.51 -1.50 -16.95
N SER A 254 0.81 -1.06 -18.01
CA SER A 254 0.94 0.31 -18.52
C SER A 254 0.61 1.35 -17.46
N GLY A 255 -0.46 1.15 -16.69
CA GLY A 255 -0.85 2.04 -15.60
C GLY A 255 0.16 2.11 -14.45
N THR A 256 0.86 1.01 -14.18
CA THR A 256 1.93 0.96 -13.18
C THR A 256 3.17 1.74 -13.65
N THR A 257 3.56 1.56 -14.92
CA THR A 257 4.65 2.35 -15.54
C THR A 257 4.35 3.85 -15.52
N GLU A 258 3.13 4.25 -15.92
CA GLU A 258 2.71 5.65 -15.88
C GLU A 258 2.72 6.23 -14.47
N TRP A 259 2.22 5.47 -13.49
CA TRP A 259 2.22 5.88 -12.09
C TRP A 259 3.65 6.10 -11.57
N PHE A 260 4.58 5.20 -11.90
CA PHE A 260 5.99 5.34 -11.53
C PHE A 260 6.60 6.61 -12.12
N HIS A 261 6.41 6.87 -13.42
CA HIS A 261 6.93 8.07 -14.05
C HIS A 261 6.31 9.36 -13.48
N MET A 262 5.00 9.35 -13.19
CA MET A 262 4.32 10.47 -12.54
C MET A 262 4.91 10.75 -11.15
N LYS A 263 5.15 9.71 -10.34
CA LYS A 263 5.78 9.84 -9.01
C LYS A 263 7.24 10.30 -9.10
N LYS A 264 8.02 9.75 -10.02
CA LYS A 264 9.40 10.18 -10.32
C LYS A 264 9.45 11.67 -10.68
N GLN A 265 8.52 12.16 -11.50
CA GLN A 265 8.42 13.58 -11.86
C GLN A 265 8.01 14.47 -10.68
N HIS A 266 7.03 14.03 -9.89
CA HIS A 266 6.56 14.79 -8.71
C HIS A 266 7.63 14.92 -7.62
N LEU A 267 8.45 13.88 -7.43
CA LEU A 267 9.50 13.85 -6.42
C LEU A 267 10.85 14.41 -6.90
N LYS A 268 10.91 14.93 -8.13
CA LYS A 268 12.13 15.48 -8.69
C LYS A 268 12.61 16.68 -7.85
N PRO A 269 13.86 16.68 -7.37
CA PRO A 269 14.34 17.77 -6.53
C PRO A 269 14.48 19.07 -7.34
N MET A 270 14.19 20.20 -6.69
CA MET A 270 14.36 21.53 -7.30
C MET A 270 15.85 21.86 -7.53
N VAL A 271 16.72 21.37 -6.64
CA VAL A 271 18.17 21.49 -6.75
C VAL A 271 18.74 20.15 -7.19
N LYS A 272 19.43 20.12 -8.34
CA LYS A 272 20.10 18.91 -8.85
C LYS A 272 21.43 18.67 -8.14
N SER A 273 21.41 18.56 -6.81
CA SER A 273 22.57 18.08 -6.07
C SER A 273 22.49 16.57 -5.93
N MET A 274 23.66 15.94 -5.85
CA MET A 274 23.81 14.49 -5.64
C MET A 274 23.05 14.01 -4.40
N GLU A 275 23.12 14.79 -3.31
CA GLU A 275 22.47 14.45 -2.05
C GLU A 275 20.93 14.56 -2.14
N GLU A 276 20.41 15.61 -2.76
CA GLU A 276 18.96 15.78 -2.95
C GLU A 276 18.40 14.76 -3.95
N ASN A 277 19.17 14.39 -4.98
CA ASN A 277 18.82 13.30 -5.89
C ASN A 277 18.72 11.96 -5.14
N GLY A 278 19.69 11.64 -4.27
CA GLY A 278 19.66 10.44 -3.44
C GLY A 278 18.49 10.42 -2.45
N LYS A 279 18.17 11.55 -1.83
CA LYS A 279 16.98 11.70 -0.96
C LYS A 279 15.67 11.53 -1.75
N ALA A 280 15.58 12.13 -2.94
CA ALA A 280 14.42 12.01 -3.82
C ALA A 280 14.19 10.55 -4.26
N LEU A 281 15.27 9.84 -4.63
CA LEU A 281 15.25 8.43 -4.98
C LEU A 281 14.81 7.57 -3.78
N SER A 282 15.33 7.84 -2.59
CA SER A 282 14.92 7.16 -1.36
C SER A 282 13.43 7.36 -1.06
N ARG A 283 12.91 8.59 -1.22
CA ARG A 283 11.47 8.87 -1.08
C ARG A 283 10.63 8.14 -2.12
N LEU A 284 11.09 8.07 -3.36
CA LEU A 284 10.41 7.33 -4.43
C LEU A 284 10.31 5.85 -4.11
N LEU A 285 11.38 5.24 -3.59
CA LEU A 285 11.36 3.83 -3.17
C LEU A 285 10.36 3.57 -2.04
N VAL A 286 10.30 4.45 -1.03
CA VAL A 286 9.33 4.33 0.06
C VAL A 286 7.89 4.37 -0.48
N GLU A 287 7.60 5.26 -1.44
CA GLU A 287 6.28 5.32 -2.09
C GLU A 287 5.97 4.04 -2.91
N VAL A 288 6.96 3.50 -3.62
CA VAL A 288 6.85 2.24 -4.38
C VAL A 288 6.57 1.06 -3.45
N ILE A 289 7.33 0.93 -2.36
CA ILE A 289 7.14 -0.11 -1.34
C ILE A 289 5.75 0.03 -0.72
N GLY A 290 5.34 1.25 -0.36
CA GLY A 290 4.00 1.53 0.17
C GLY A 290 2.88 1.13 -0.79
N ASP A 291 2.99 1.46 -2.08
CA ASP A 291 2.02 1.06 -3.11
C ASP A 291 1.95 -0.46 -3.25
N LEU A 292 3.10 -1.15 -3.28
CA LEU A 292 3.17 -2.60 -3.38
C LEU A 292 2.57 -3.29 -2.15
N GLN A 293 2.82 -2.77 -0.94
CA GLN A 293 2.24 -3.29 0.29
C GLN A 293 0.71 -3.14 0.29
N GLN A 294 0.18 -1.99 -0.15
CA GLN A 294 -1.26 -1.79 -0.31
C GLN A 294 -1.84 -2.69 -1.41
N GLY A 295 -1.12 -2.81 -2.53
CA GLY A 295 -1.42 -3.70 -3.64
C GLY A 295 -1.59 -5.14 -3.19
N GLN A 296 -0.64 -5.64 -2.39
CA GLN A 296 -0.63 -6.99 -1.84
C GLN A 296 -1.77 -7.24 -0.84
N LYS A 297 -1.94 -6.33 0.14
CA LYS A 297 -2.89 -6.53 1.26
C LYS A 297 -4.36 -6.34 0.86
N ILE A 298 -4.65 -5.35 0.02
CA ILE A 298 -6.02 -4.91 -0.24
C ILE A 298 -6.43 -5.27 -1.67
N TRP A 299 -5.71 -4.73 -2.66
CA TRP A 299 -6.16 -4.79 -4.05
C TRP A 299 -6.06 -6.20 -4.65
N ASN A 300 -5.01 -6.96 -4.31
CA ASN A 300 -4.76 -8.28 -4.89
C ASN A 300 -5.96 -9.23 -4.74
N LYS A 301 -6.64 -9.17 -3.58
CA LYS A 301 -7.84 -9.99 -3.31
C LYS A 301 -8.95 -9.77 -4.34
N PHE A 302 -9.19 -8.54 -4.77
CA PHE A 302 -10.28 -8.23 -5.71
C PHE A 302 -9.98 -8.76 -7.12
N PHE A 303 -8.75 -8.60 -7.59
CA PHE A 303 -8.31 -9.08 -8.90
C PHE A 303 -8.20 -10.61 -8.96
N ILE A 304 -7.71 -11.26 -7.90
CA ILE A 304 -7.66 -12.72 -7.80
C ILE A 304 -9.08 -13.31 -7.78
N ASN A 305 -9.98 -12.75 -6.97
CA ASN A 305 -11.34 -13.29 -6.84
C ASN A 305 -12.16 -13.14 -8.11
N THR A 306 -11.97 -12.04 -8.86
CA THR A 306 -12.83 -11.70 -10.00
C THR A 306 -12.25 -12.17 -11.33
N LEU A 307 -10.94 -12.02 -11.54
CA LEU A 307 -10.25 -12.27 -12.81
C LEU A 307 -9.17 -13.35 -12.74
N LYS A 308 -8.90 -13.92 -11.55
CA LYS A 308 -7.78 -14.85 -11.30
C LYS A 308 -6.42 -14.24 -11.67
N LEU A 309 -6.30 -12.92 -11.57
CA LEU A 309 -5.06 -12.19 -11.83
C LEU A 309 -4.38 -11.80 -10.52
N ASN A 310 -3.07 -12.01 -10.44
CA ASN A 310 -2.26 -11.53 -9.32
C ASN A 310 -1.75 -10.12 -9.64
N LEU A 311 -2.44 -9.10 -9.11
CA LEU A 311 -2.08 -7.69 -9.29
C LEU A 311 -0.68 -7.42 -8.73
N PHE A 312 -0.38 -7.97 -7.55
CA PHE A 312 0.90 -7.75 -6.90
C PHE A 312 2.04 -8.21 -7.80
N SER A 313 1.96 -9.42 -8.36
CA SER A 313 2.99 -9.94 -9.27
C SER A 313 3.17 -9.07 -10.51
N ILE A 314 2.09 -8.57 -11.09
CA ILE A 314 2.16 -7.69 -12.26
C ILE A 314 2.85 -6.37 -11.88
N ALA A 315 2.40 -5.72 -10.80
CA ALA A 315 2.94 -4.44 -10.38
C ALA A 315 4.40 -4.54 -9.93
N TYR A 316 4.74 -5.58 -9.17
CA TYR A 316 6.08 -5.83 -8.65
C TYR A 316 7.11 -5.99 -9.76
N LEU A 317 6.83 -6.85 -10.75
CA LEU A 317 7.78 -7.12 -11.83
C LEU A 317 8.05 -5.90 -12.70
N GLU A 318 7.04 -5.06 -12.93
CA GLU A 318 7.23 -3.81 -13.68
C GLU A 318 7.99 -2.77 -12.81
N LEU A 319 7.62 -2.62 -11.53
CA LEU A 319 8.23 -1.64 -10.63
C LEU A 319 9.69 -1.98 -10.28
N GLU A 320 10.04 -3.25 -10.04
CA GLU A 320 11.42 -3.62 -9.74
C GLU A 320 12.35 -3.27 -10.91
N SER A 321 11.88 -3.46 -12.15
CA SER A 321 12.67 -3.21 -13.36
C SER A 321 12.89 -1.71 -13.55
N LEU A 322 11.83 -0.91 -13.41
CA LEU A 322 11.90 0.55 -13.52
C LEU A 322 12.75 1.17 -12.41
N VAL A 323 12.67 0.61 -11.19
CA VAL A 323 13.52 1.00 -10.07
C VAL A 323 14.99 0.66 -10.36
N ALA A 324 15.27 -0.56 -10.83
CA ALA A 324 16.63 -0.99 -11.14
C ALA A 324 17.29 -0.06 -12.18
N GLU A 325 16.59 0.20 -13.29
CA GLU A 325 17.05 1.13 -14.34
C GLU A 325 17.32 2.52 -13.74
N HIS A 326 16.37 3.08 -12.99
CA HIS A 326 16.52 4.42 -12.44
C HIS A 326 17.65 4.55 -11.41
N VAL A 327 17.83 3.54 -10.55
CA VAL A 327 18.91 3.55 -9.55
C VAL A 327 20.27 3.46 -10.24
N GLN A 328 20.42 2.58 -11.24
CA GLN A 328 21.67 2.45 -11.99
C GLN A 328 22.04 3.74 -12.72
N GLU A 329 21.06 4.39 -13.39
CA GLU A 329 21.26 5.71 -14.01
C GLU A 329 21.83 6.73 -13.03
N GLN A 330 21.28 6.77 -11.80
CA GLN A 330 21.71 7.73 -10.79
C GLN A 330 23.04 7.36 -10.13
N LEU A 331 23.36 6.07 -9.97
CA LEU A 331 24.64 5.63 -9.43
C LEU A 331 25.80 5.85 -10.41
N HIS A 332 25.57 5.74 -11.72
CA HIS A 332 26.60 6.08 -12.70
C HIS A 332 26.98 7.56 -12.70
N GLU A 333 26.05 8.46 -12.33
CA GLU A 333 26.33 9.89 -12.17
C GLU A 333 27.12 10.19 -10.87
N VAL A 334 27.23 9.23 -9.96
CA VAL A 334 27.79 9.39 -8.60
C VAL A 334 29.29 9.08 -8.51
N ASP A 335 29.85 8.36 -9.48
CA ASP A 335 31.22 7.81 -9.44
C ASP A 335 32.36 8.86 -9.38
N SER A 336 32.10 10.17 -9.58
CA SER A 336 33.17 11.16 -9.69
C SER A 336 33.59 11.89 -8.39
N SER A 337 32.85 11.79 -7.27
CA SER A 337 33.30 12.35 -5.98
C SER A 337 32.45 11.91 -4.79
N MET A 338 32.89 10.90 -4.05
CA MET A 338 32.18 10.42 -2.86
C MET A 338 32.44 11.30 -1.64
N SER A 339 31.42 12.07 -1.22
CA SER A 339 31.45 12.87 0.02
C SER A 339 30.76 12.15 1.20
N LYS A 340 31.10 12.49 2.45
CA LYS A 340 30.53 11.87 3.67
C LYS A 340 28.97 11.86 3.77
N PRO A 341 28.23 12.91 3.34
CA PRO A 341 26.76 12.90 3.31
C PRO A 341 26.18 11.89 2.30
N THR A 342 26.94 11.61 1.23
CA THR A 342 26.55 10.67 0.18
C THR A 342 26.48 9.23 0.71
N ALA A 343 27.40 8.85 1.60
CA ALA A 343 27.45 7.48 2.14
C ALA A 343 26.21 7.10 2.98
N GLU A 344 25.66 8.03 3.76
CA GLU A 344 24.43 7.81 4.55
C GLU A 344 23.20 7.64 3.65
N SER A 345 23.08 8.51 2.65
CA SER A 345 22.00 8.44 1.65
C SER A 345 22.05 7.12 0.88
N LEU A 346 23.26 6.67 0.49
CA LEU A 346 23.46 5.39 -0.18
C LEU A 346 23.15 4.19 0.71
N PHE A 347 23.49 4.24 2.00
CA PHE A 347 23.13 3.16 2.93
C PHE A 347 21.61 3.05 3.07
N GLN A 348 20.90 4.17 3.24
CA GLN A 348 19.44 4.16 3.28
C GLN A 348 18.82 3.66 1.97
N LEU A 349 19.40 4.05 0.83
CA LEU A 349 19.00 3.57 -0.48
C LEU A 349 19.13 2.04 -0.59
N TYR A 350 20.26 1.48 -0.16
CA TYR A 350 20.49 0.04 -0.10
C TYR A 350 19.44 -0.66 0.77
N MET A 351 19.14 -0.13 1.96
CA MET A 351 18.14 -0.70 2.85
C MET A 351 16.73 -0.72 2.22
N ASN A 352 16.34 0.37 1.55
CA ASN A 352 15.04 0.44 0.86
C ASN A 352 14.98 -0.55 -0.32
N LEU A 353 16.07 -0.73 -1.07
CA LEU A 353 16.14 -1.72 -2.15
C LEU A 353 16.08 -3.14 -1.63
N GLN A 354 16.70 -3.41 -0.48
CA GLN A 354 16.61 -4.71 0.18
C GLN A 354 15.18 -5.01 0.62
N GLU A 355 14.48 -4.03 1.21
CA GLU A 355 13.06 -4.18 1.56
C GLU A 355 12.20 -4.47 0.32
N LEU A 356 12.39 -3.71 -0.76
CA LEU A 356 11.70 -3.94 -2.03
C LEU A 356 12.01 -5.34 -2.59
N TYR A 357 13.27 -5.77 -2.55
CA TYR A 357 13.68 -7.08 -3.04
C TYR A 357 13.11 -8.23 -2.19
N GLN A 358 13.00 -8.07 -0.87
CA GLN A 358 12.38 -9.07 0.02
C GLN A 358 10.89 -9.30 -0.30
N MET A 359 10.20 -8.32 -0.89
CA MET A 359 8.81 -8.52 -1.33
C MET A 359 8.65 -9.58 -2.43
N LYS A 360 9.74 -10.04 -3.06
CA LYS A 360 9.72 -11.18 -4.00
C LYS A 360 9.12 -12.45 -3.40
N ASP A 361 9.18 -12.60 -2.08
CA ASP A 361 8.67 -13.79 -1.38
C ASP A 361 7.14 -13.94 -1.50
N PHE A 362 6.45 -12.86 -1.87
CA PHE A 362 5.00 -12.87 -2.19
C PHE A 362 4.68 -13.24 -3.64
N LEU A 363 5.69 -13.42 -4.50
CA LEU A 363 5.50 -13.87 -5.86
C LEU A 363 5.21 -15.38 -5.92
N PRO A 364 4.35 -15.83 -6.86
CA PRO A 364 4.31 -17.23 -7.24
C PRO A 364 5.69 -17.71 -7.69
N LYS A 365 5.99 -18.99 -7.45
CA LYS A 365 7.24 -19.62 -7.92
C LYS A 365 7.42 -19.35 -9.41
N ARG A 366 8.55 -18.75 -9.76
CA ARG A 366 8.89 -18.33 -11.11
C ARG A 366 10.32 -18.73 -11.43
N ASP A 367 10.54 -19.05 -12.70
CA ASP A 367 11.86 -19.20 -13.29
C ASP A 367 12.34 -17.87 -13.89
N GLY A 368 13.61 -17.55 -13.64
CA GLY A 368 14.31 -16.39 -14.22
C GLY A 368 14.73 -15.34 -13.18
N PRO A 369 15.85 -14.64 -13.42
CA PRO A 369 16.36 -13.63 -12.51
C PRO A 369 15.46 -12.39 -12.49
N LEU A 370 15.32 -11.81 -11.30
CA LEU A 370 14.71 -10.49 -11.09
C LEU A 370 15.74 -9.40 -11.42
N ALA A 371 15.29 -8.22 -11.87
CA ALA A 371 16.18 -7.11 -12.23
C ALA A 371 17.02 -6.65 -11.02
N LEU A 372 16.45 -6.74 -9.82
CA LEU A 372 17.12 -6.42 -8.57
C LEU A 372 17.99 -7.56 -8.01
N SER A 373 18.10 -8.74 -8.65
CA SER A 373 18.79 -9.90 -8.02
C SER A 373 20.23 -9.62 -7.56
N ASN A 374 20.95 -8.75 -8.28
CA ASN A 374 22.34 -8.41 -7.99
C ASN A 374 22.51 -6.94 -7.56
N PHE A 375 21.48 -6.31 -6.98
CA PHE A 375 21.53 -4.89 -6.62
C PHE A 375 22.68 -4.55 -5.65
N HIS A 376 23.10 -5.51 -4.80
CA HIS A 376 24.22 -5.35 -3.87
C HIS A 376 25.53 -4.97 -4.57
N GLN A 377 25.76 -5.45 -5.81
CA GLN A 377 26.98 -5.14 -6.57
C GLN A 377 27.11 -3.64 -6.85
N TRP A 378 26.00 -2.90 -6.95
CA TRP A 378 26.01 -1.46 -7.20
C TRP A 378 26.52 -0.65 -6.00
N PHE A 379 26.60 -1.26 -4.83
CA PHE A 379 27.01 -0.61 -3.58
C PHE A 379 28.35 -1.12 -3.06
N LYS A 380 29.03 -2.03 -3.78
CA LYS A 380 30.29 -2.65 -3.33
C LYS A 380 31.35 -1.64 -2.91
N GLU A 381 31.54 -0.58 -3.70
CA GLU A 381 32.50 0.49 -3.41
C GLU A 381 32.11 1.37 -2.21
N ALA A 382 30.83 1.36 -1.81
CA ALA A 382 30.36 2.11 -0.65
C ALA A 382 30.57 1.36 0.67
N VAL A 383 30.69 0.02 0.64
CA VAL A 383 30.82 -0.82 1.84
C VAL A 383 31.99 -0.40 2.75
N PRO A 384 33.23 -0.20 2.25
CA PRO A 384 34.34 0.22 3.11
C PRO A 384 34.07 1.57 3.81
N GLN A 385 33.39 2.49 3.14
CA GLN A 385 33.04 3.80 3.71
C GLN A 385 31.98 3.66 4.81
N TRP A 386 31.01 2.76 4.64
CA TRP A 386 30.00 2.45 5.66
C TRP A 386 30.63 1.83 6.91
N LEU A 387 31.52 0.86 6.74
CA LEU A 387 32.24 0.22 7.84
C LEU A 387 33.13 1.23 8.58
N GLN A 388 33.89 2.03 7.85
CA GLN A 388 34.74 3.07 8.43
C GLN A 388 33.93 4.09 9.23
N LYS A 389 32.74 4.47 8.73
CA LYS A 389 31.84 5.38 9.44
C LYS A 389 31.26 4.73 10.69
N ALA A 390 30.82 3.48 10.61
CA ALA A 390 30.34 2.72 11.76
C ALA A 390 31.41 2.63 12.86
N TYR A 391 32.65 2.34 12.49
CA TYR A 391 33.80 2.35 13.40
C TYR A 391 34.01 3.72 14.06
N THR A 392 34.07 4.81 13.27
CA THR A 392 34.28 6.16 13.83
C THR A 392 33.17 6.57 14.80
N ILE A 393 31.90 6.34 14.46
CA ILE A 393 30.77 6.64 15.35
C ILE A 393 30.86 5.81 16.65
N ALA A 394 31.21 4.53 16.53
CA ALA A 394 31.33 3.63 17.66
C ALA A 394 32.49 4.01 18.58
N LEU A 395 33.63 4.39 18.01
CA LEU A 395 34.81 4.86 18.71
C LEU A 395 34.53 6.14 19.49
N GLU A 396 34.01 7.18 18.83
CA GLU A 396 33.66 8.44 19.49
C GLU A 396 32.65 8.25 20.62
N ARG A 397 31.70 7.33 20.45
CA ARG A 397 30.73 7.01 21.49
C ARG A 397 31.39 6.32 22.69
N ALA A 398 32.32 5.41 22.46
CA ALA A 398 33.08 4.76 23.53
C ALA A 398 33.98 5.76 24.27
N GLU A 399 34.67 6.64 23.55
CA GLU A 399 35.51 7.70 24.13
C GLU A 399 34.69 8.64 25.03
N ARG A 400 33.56 9.15 24.53
CA ARG A 400 32.66 10.01 25.32
C ARG A 400 32.11 9.29 26.55
N ALA A 401 31.75 8.01 26.42
CA ALA A 401 31.24 7.23 27.56
C ALA A 401 32.27 7.13 28.69
N VAL A 402 33.55 6.93 28.36
CA VAL A 402 34.64 6.89 29.36
C VAL A 402 34.93 8.28 29.93
N GLN A 403 34.94 9.32 29.11
CA GLN A 403 35.19 10.70 29.56
C GLN A 403 34.14 11.19 30.57
N MET A 404 32.88 10.80 30.39
CA MET A 404 31.78 11.15 31.28
C MET A 404 31.67 10.23 32.50
N ASP A 405 32.41 9.14 32.53
CA ASP A 405 32.37 8.16 33.61
C ASP A 405 32.96 8.74 34.90
N GLN A 406 32.25 8.60 36.01
CA GLN A 406 32.70 8.98 37.35
C GLN A 406 33.25 7.78 38.12
N LEU A 407 33.33 6.59 37.48
CA LEU A 407 33.72 5.33 38.10
C LEU A 407 32.90 5.05 39.35
N THR A 408 31.58 5.11 39.19
CA THR A 408 30.60 4.69 40.22
C THR A 408 29.81 3.49 39.71
N PRO A 409 29.43 2.55 40.59
CA PRO A 409 28.70 1.35 40.18
C PRO A 409 27.32 1.71 39.62
N PHE A 410 26.90 0.99 38.57
CA PHE A 410 25.61 1.19 37.92
C PHE A 410 24.48 0.52 38.71
N GLY A 411 23.84 1.29 39.59
CA GLY A 411 22.75 0.81 40.44
C GLY A 411 23.23 -0.12 41.56
N GLU A 412 22.30 -0.67 42.34
CA GLU A 412 22.62 -1.41 43.57
C GLU A 412 23.15 -2.84 43.33
N HIS A 413 22.94 -3.40 42.14
CA HIS A 413 23.26 -4.81 41.84
C HIS A 413 24.42 -5.02 40.86
N ASN A 414 24.91 -3.96 40.19
CA ASN A 414 26.01 -4.08 39.24
C ASN A 414 27.28 -3.48 39.81
N LYS A 415 28.40 -4.20 39.65
CA LYS A 415 29.71 -3.78 40.14
C LYS A 415 30.54 -2.99 39.10
N HIS A 416 30.01 -2.84 37.88
CA HIS A 416 30.61 -2.08 36.79
C HIS A 416 29.91 -0.72 36.63
N SER A 417 30.55 0.25 35.98
CA SER A 417 30.00 1.58 35.76
C SER A 417 29.11 1.68 34.51
N THR A 418 28.50 2.85 34.31
CA THR A 418 27.60 3.16 33.17
C THR A 418 28.30 3.07 31.81
N SER A 419 29.59 3.37 31.72
CA SER A 419 30.30 3.38 30.43
C SER A 419 30.35 2.01 29.75
N THR A 420 30.31 0.92 30.53
CA THR A 420 30.20 -0.45 29.99
C THR A 420 28.82 -0.73 29.36
N VAL A 421 27.76 -0.14 29.89
CA VAL A 421 26.39 -0.25 29.36
C VAL A 421 26.28 0.50 28.03
N ASP A 422 26.89 1.69 27.96
CA ASP A 422 26.98 2.46 26.71
C ASP A 422 27.78 1.72 25.64
N LEU A 423 28.90 1.09 26.02
CA LEU A 423 29.69 0.27 25.12
C LEU A 423 28.92 -0.96 24.63
N SER A 424 28.18 -1.65 25.52
CA SER A 424 27.31 -2.76 25.14
C SER A 424 26.24 -2.33 24.13
N THR A 425 25.65 -1.15 24.32
CA THR A 425 24.66 -0.59 23.39
C THR A 425 25.30 -0.24 22.04
N CYS A 426 26.53 0.26 22.06
CA CYS A 426 27.32 0.52 20.86
C CYS A 426 27.56 -0.76 20.04
N TYR A 427 27.99 -1.85 20.69
CA TYR A 427 28.19 -3.15 20.03
C TYR A 427 26.88 -3.73 19.50
N ALA A 428 25.79 -3.63 20.25
CA ALA A 428 24.48 -4.08 19.77
C ALA A 428 24.05 -3.35 18.49
N GLN A 429 24.39 -2.07 18.35
CA GLN A 429 24.10 -1.32 17.13
C GLN A 429 24.94 -1.80 15.94
N ILE A 430 26.23 -2.12 16.14
CA ILE A 430 27.09 -2.71 15.09
C ILE A 430 26.53 -4.07 14.64
N VAL A 431 26.16 -4.93 15.59
CA VAL A 431 25.54 -6.23 15.32
C VAL A 431 24.25 -6.07 14.52
N LYS A 432 23.40 -5.09 14.88
CA LYS A 432 22.19 -4.78 14.14
C LYS A 432 22.49 -4.32 12.72
N THR A 433 23.50 -3.47 12.52
CA THR A 433 23.92 -3.02 11.19
C THR A 433 24.41 -4.19 10.33
N TRP A 434 25.16 -5.14 10.90
CA TRP A 434 25.56 -6.37 10.23
C TRP A 434 24.35 -7.20 9.76
N GLN A 435 23.40 -7.45 10.66
CA GLN A 435 22.18 -8.20 10.35
C GLN A 435 21.33 -7.50 9.29
N GLN A 436 21.26 -6.18 9.33
CA GLN A 436 20.55 -5.36 8.34
C GLN A 436 21.21 -5.42 6.98
N LEU A 437 22.55 -5.32 6.92
CA LEU A 437 23.31 -5.36 5.67
C LEU A 437 23.06 -6.67 4.92
N ASN A 438 22.97 -7.81 5.63
CA ASN A 438 22.70 -9.15 5.10
C ASN A 438 23.37 -9.40 3.74
N TRP A 439 24.67 -9.11 3.67
CA TRP A 439 25.39 -9.07 2.40
C TRP A 439 25.34 -10.44 1.71
N PRO A 440 24.88 -10.53 0.46
CA PRO A 440 24.56 -11.83 -0.16
C PRO A 440 25.80 -12.60 -0.61
N ASP A 441 26.85 -11.91 -1.08
CA ASP A 441 28.09 -12.53 -1.52
C ASP A 441 28.86 -13.12 -0.31
N PRO A 442 29.15 -14.43 -0.29
CA PRO A 442 29.74 -15.09 0.86
C PRO A 442 31.19 -14.66 1.14
N GLU A 443 32.01 -14.43 0.11
CA GLU A 443 33.40 -14.01 0.28
C GLU A 443 33.47 -12.60 0.87
N GLU A 444 32.70 -11.67 0.29
CA GLU A 444 32.63 -10.29 0.75
C GLU A 444 31.98 -10.20 2.13
N ALA A 445 30.93 -10.98 2.41
CA ALA A 445 30.31 -11.06 3.73
C ALA A 445 31.32 -11.51 4.80
N PHE A 446 32.18 -12.49 4.48
CA PHE A 446 33.26 -12.89 5.38
C PHE A 446 34.26 -11.75 5.63
N MET A 447 34.69 -11.06 4.58
CA MET A 447 35.61 -9.92 4.72
C MET A 447 35.01 -8.79 5.56
N ILE A 448 33.73 -8.49 5.37
CA ILE A 448 32.98 -7.52 6.19
C ILE A 448 32.95 -7.97 7.65
N MET A 449 32.66 -9.25 7.91
CA MET A 449 32.66 -9.80 9.28
C MET A 449 34.02 -9.66 9.95
N VAL A 450 35.10 -10.06 9.26
CA VAL A 450 36.48 -9.94 9.77
C VAL A 450 36.76 -8.48 10.14
N LYS A 451 36.36 -7.54 9.28
CA LYS A 451 36.56 -6.12 9.54
C LYS A 451 35.78 -5.62 10.76
N LEU A 452 34.52 -6.02 10.90
CA LEU A 452 33.69 -5.64 12.05
C LEU A 452 34.26 -6.18 13.37
N VAL A 453 34.71 -7.44 13.38
CA VAL A 453 35.31 -8.08 14.56
C VAL A 453 36.62 -7.39 14.93
N GLU A 454 37.47 -7.09 13.95
CA GLU A 454 38.71 -6.33 14.15
C GLU A 454 38.41 -4.96 14.78
N ASP A 455 37.43 -4.24 14.25
CA ASP A 455 37.04 -2.91 14.71
C ASP A 455 36.46 -2.93 16.14
N MET A 456 35.61 -3.91 16.46
CA MET A 456 35.09 -4.11 17.80
C MET A 456 36.22 -4.43 18.79
N CYS A 457 37.15 -5.31 18.44
CA CYS A 457 38.32 -5.63 19.28
C CYS A 457 39.21 -4.40 19.50
N LYS A 458 39.45 -3.57 18.48
CA LYS A 458 40.19 -2.31 18.62
C LYS A 458 39.51 -1.35 19.59
N ILE A 459 38.18 -1.18 19.49
CA ILE A 459 37.40 -0.36 20.41
C ILE A 459 37.49 -0.88 21.85
N ALA A 460 37.47 -2.20 22.05
CA ALA A 460 37.64 -2.81 23.37
C ALA A 460 39.01 -2.47 23.98
N LEU A 461 40.09 -2.67 23.22
CA LEU A 461 41.44 -2.38 23.69
C LEU A 461 41.63 -0.88 23.96
N MET A 462 41.05 -0.02 23.14
CA MET A 462 41.02 1.42 23.39
C MET A 462 40.27 1.75 24.68
N TYR A 463 39.08 1.16 24.88
CA TYR A 463 38.27 1.39 26.08
C TYR A 463 39.04 1.00 27.34
N CYS A 464 39.74 -0.14 27.30
CA CYS A 464 40.58 -0.61 28.38
C CYS A 464 41.71 0.39 28.73
N ARG A 465 42.31 1.05 27.74
CA ARG A 465 43.33 2.08 27.99
C ARG A 465 42.70 3.33 28.61
N LEU A 466 41.64 3.85 27.99
CA LEU A 466 41.02 5.10 28.44
C LEU A 466 40.41 5.00 29.85
N ILE A 467 39.82 3.85 30.22
CA ILE A 467 39.21 3.69 31.55
C ILE A 467 40.27 3.66 32.65
N LYS A 468 41.48 3.16 32.37
CA LYS A 468 42.63 3.22 33.29
C LYS A 468 43.13 4.66 33.43
N GLU A 469 43.35 5.35 32.31
CA GLU A 469 43.74 6.78 32.31
C GLU A 469 42.71 7.65 33.04
N ARG A 470 41.42 7.33 32.90
CA ARG A 470 40.34 8.01 33.62
C ARG A 470 40.43 7.80 35.14
N ALA A 471 40.73 6.59 35.59
CA ALA A 471 40.92 6.30 37.01
C ALA A 471 42.14 7.05 37.59
N GLU A 472 43.24 7.09 36.84
CA GLU A 472 44.44 7.86 37.22
C GLU A 472 44.13 9.35 37.30
N ALA A 473 43.41 9.91 36.32
CA ALA A 473 43.04 11.33 36.32
C ALA A 473 42.14 11.73 37.50
N LEU A 474 41.13 10.91 37.82
CA LEU A 474 40.24 11.14 38.96
C LEU A 474 41.01 11.04 40.29
N SER A 475 41.94 10.09 40.38
CA SER A 475 42.82 9.93 41.53
C SER A 475 43.73 11.14 41.75
N LEU A 476 44.30 11.72 40.68
CA LEU A 476 45.15 12.91 40.76
C LEU A 476 44.37 14.17 41.16
N SER A 477 43.11 14.32 40.73
CA SER A 477 42.28 15.45 41.16
C SER A 477 41.99 15.43 42.67
N GLU A 478 41.82 14.25 43.25
CA GLU A 478 41.52 14.08 44.67
C GLU A 478 42.77 14.22 45.57
N GLN A 479 43.98 13.99 45.03
CA GLN A 479 45.24 14.23 45.75
C GLN A 479 45.48 15.69 46.13
N ASN A 480 44.89 16.62 45.38
CA ASN A 480 44.98 18.05 45.68
C ASN A 480 44.08 18.48 46.87
N GLU A 481 43.23 17.58 47.39
CA GLU A 481 42.31 17.84 48.52
C GLU A 481 42.70 17.15 49.85
N GLY A 482 43.90 16.56 49.95
CA GLY A 482 44.47 16.06 51.22
C GLY A 482 44.36 14.53 51.46
N GLU A 483 44.55 14.08 52.72
CA GLU A 483 44.70 12.66 53.13
C GLU A 483 43.56 11.71 52.72
N ALA A 484 42.44 12.22 52.19
CA ALA A 484 41.33 11.43 51.64
C ALA A 484 41.69 10.68 50.34
N ALA A 485 42.71 11.12 49.60
CA ALA A 485 43.06 10.59 48.28
C ALA A 485 43.50 9.11 48.26
N ASN A 486 44.01 8.58 49.38
CA ASN A 486 44.36 7.16 49.46
C ASN A 486 43.10 6.26 49.59
N ARG A 487 42.00 6.77 50.14
CA ARG A 487 40.75 6.00 50.38
C ARG A 487 39.87 5.84 49.14
N THR A 488 39.85 6.79 48.21
CA THR A 488 38.97 6.74 47.02
C THR A 488 39.55 5.94 45.84
N HIS A 489 40.87 5.83 45.74
CA HIS A 489 41.51 5.18 44.59
C HIS A 489 41.37 3.64 44.59
N LEU A 490 41.16 2.98 45.74
CA LEU A 490 40.92 1.52 45.79
C LEU A 490 39.53 1.13 45.24
N PRO A 491 38.44 1.82 45.63
CA PRO A 491 37.13 1.74 44.97
C PRO A 491 37.16 1.89 43.45
N GLN A 492 37.88 2.91 42.94
CA GLN A 492 37.95 3.19 41.50
C GLN A 492 38.61 2.04 40.73
N LEU A 493 39.73 1.49 41.24
CA LEU A 493 40.40 0.34 40.63
C LEU A 493 39.51 -0.91 40.60
N CYS A 494 38.69 -1.14 41.64
CA CYS A 494 37.74 -2.26 41.64
C CYS A 494 36.73 -2.15 40.49
N ILE A 495 36.22 -0.95 40.26
CA ILE A 495 35.26 -0.68 39.18
C ILE A 495 35.94 -0.81 37.82
N VAL A 496 37.18 -0.36 37.67
CA VAL A 496 37.98 -0.59 36.44
C VAL A 496 38.13 -2.08 36.14
N VAL A 497 38.52 -2.89 37.12
CA VAL A 497 38.62 -4.35 36.96
C VAL A 497 37.29 -4.95 36.51
N ASN A 498 36.18 -4.56 37.14
CA ASN A 498 34.85 -5.04 36.78
C ASN A 498 34.43 -4.58 35.37
N ASN A 499 34.80 -3.37 34.98
CA ASN A 499 34.52 -2.85 33.65
C ASN A 499 35.26 -3.63 32.56
N ILE A 500 36.56 -3.88 32.76
CA ILE A 500 37.37 -4.67 31.83
C ILE A 500 36.86 -6.12 31.79
N LYS A 501 36.45 -6.68 32.93
CA LYS A 501 35.82 -8.01 32.98
C LYS A 501 34.51 -8.05 32.20
N GLN A 502 33.66 -7.04 32.35
CA GLN A 502 32.40 -6.95 31.61
C GLN A 502 32.66 -6.81 30.10
N LEU A 503 33.63 -5.99 29.71
CA LEU A 503 34.09 -5.88 28.32
C LEU A 503 34.57 -7.22 27.76
N ARG A 504 35.37 -7.98 28.53
CA ARG A 504 35.78 -9.33 28.15
C ARG A 504 34.58 -10.25 27.90
N LEU A 505 33.56 -10.21 28.75
CA LEU A 505 32.33 -10.99 28.55
C LEU A 505 31.54 -10.57 27.31
N LEU A 506 31.56 -9.28 26.95
CA LEU A 506 30.96 -8.78 25.71
C LEU A 506 31.70 -9.32 24.49
N ILE A 507 33.04 -9.26 24.49
CA ILE A 507 33.89 -9.79 23.41
C ILE A 507 33.64 -11.29 23.21
N LEU A 508 33.62 -12.08 24.29
CA LEU A 508 33.37 -13.53 24.20
C LEU A 508 31.99 -13.89 23.63
N LYS A 509 31.02 -12.97 23.68
CA LYS A 509 29.69 -13.18 23.11
C LYS A 509 29.60 -12.85 21.63
N LEU A 510 30.61 -12.21 21.03
CA LEU A 510 30.59 -11.79 19.62
C LEU A 510 30.30 -12.94 18.64
N PRO A 511 30.89 -14.15 18.77
CA PRO A 511 30.59 -15.24 17.84
C PRO A 511 29.10 -15.59 17.78
N SER A 512 28.42 -15.54 18.93
CA SER A 512 26.98 -15.80 19.02
C SER A 512 26.14 -14.62 18.53
N GLN A 513 26.54 -13.38 18.81
CA GLN A 513 25.77 -12.19 18.44
C GLN A 513 25.85 -11.87 16.94
N LEU A 514 27.00 -12.15 16.33
CA LEU A 514 27.25 -11.96 14.90
C LEU A 514 26.90 -13.20 14.05
N ASP A 515 26.42 -14.27 14.69
CA ASP A 515 26.02 -15.54 14.06
C ASP A 515 27.11 -16.12 13.14
N TRP A 516 28.30 -16.37 13.71
CA TRP A 516 29.41 -16.97 12.98
C TRP A 516 29.05 -18.35 12.41
N ALA A 517 28.16 -19.09 13.07
CA ALA A 517 27.69 -20.39 12.60
C ALA A 517 26.94 -20.28 11.26
N GLN A 518 26.04 -19.30 11.11
CA GLN A 518 25.37 -19.06 9.83
C GLN A 518 26.36 -18.60 8.75
N LEU A 519 27.34 -17.76 9.10
CA LEU A 519 28.38 -17.33 8.17
C LEU A 519 29.24 -18.52 7.69
N GLU A 520 29.68 -19.39 8.60
CA GLU A 520 30.45 -20.61 8.30
C GLU A 520 29.69 -21.54 7.34
N GLN A 521 28.38 -21.72 7.56
CA GLN A 521 27.54 -22.51 6.65
C GLN A 521 27.45 -21.89 5.25
N ARG A 522 27.30 -20.56 5.16
CA ARG A 522 27.21 -19.84 3.88
C ARG A 522 28.53 -19.81 3.12
N THR A 523 29.65 -19.76 3.84
CA THR A 523 30.99 -19.59 3.28
C THR A 523 31.73 -20.90 3.05
N GLY A 524 31.29 -22.01 3.65
CA GLY A 524 32.01 -23.29 3.65
C GLY A 524 32.27 -23.90 2.26
N ALA A 525 31.58 -23.45 1.22
CA ALA A 525 31.86 -23.87 -0.16
C ALA A 525 33.03 -23.09 -0.81
N VAL A 526 33.40 -21.94 -0.26
CA VAL A 526 34.29 -20.96 -0.90
C VAL A 526 35.50 -20.63 -0.03
N ILE A 527 35.32 -20.62 1.30
CA ILE A 527 36.36 -20.33 2.29
C ILE A 527 36.61 -21.59 3.11
N ASN A 528 37.89 -21.92 3.30
CA ASN A 528 38.26 -23.07 4.13
C ASN A 528 37.89 -22.82 5.59
N GLN A 529 37.27 -23.79 6.26
CA GLN A 529 36.93 -23.69 7.69
C GLN A 529 38.14 -23.30 8.57
N GLN A 530 39.34 -23.78 8.23
CA GLN A 530 40.58 -23.41 8.91
C GLN A 530 40.90 -21.91 8.80
N GLN A 531 40.57 -21.26 7.68
CA GLN A 531 40.77 -19.81 7.52
C GLN A 531 39.80 -19.01 8.40
N ILE A 532 38.55 -19.47 8.52
CA ILE A 532 37.55 -18.83 9.38
C ILE A 532 38.00 -18.91 10.85
N GLN A 533 38.38 -20.10 11.29
CA GLN A 533 38.94 -20.35 12.62
C GLN A 533 40.19 -19.50 12.84
N HIS A 534 41.17 -19.58 11.94
CA HIS A 534 42.44 -18.85 12.10
C HIS A 534 42.29 -17.32 12.02
N THR A 535 41.28 -16.79 11.35
CA THR A 535 41.12 -15.33 11.21
C THR A 535 40.24 -14.77 12.30
N LEU A 536 38.99 -15.25 12.40
CA LEU A 536 38.02 -14.70 13.34
C LEU A 536 38.31 -15.12 14.79
N HIS A 537 38.58 -16.41 15.02
CA HIS A 537 38.76 -16.90 16.39
C HIS A 537 40.11 -16.42 16.95
N ASN A 538 41.20 -16.48 16.17
CA ASN A 538 42.49 -15.97 16.66
C ASN A 538 42.47 -14.46 16.96
N GLN A 539 41.77 -13.65 16.16
CA GLN A 539 41.61 -12.22 16.45
C GLN A 539 40.89 -12.01 17.79
N LEU A 540 39.81 -12.76 18.01
CA LEU A 540 39.05 -12.72 19.25
C LEU A 540 39.90 -13.18 20.44
N ASP A 541 40.58 -14.32 20.31
CA ASP A 541 41.43 -14.92 21.35
C ASP A 541 42.60 -14.01 21.70
N SER A 542 43.20 -13.34 20.71
CA SER A 542 44.23 -12.34 20.94
C SER A 542 43.70 -11.14 21.74
N ALA A 543 42.50 -10.65 21.41
CA ALA A 543 41.89 -9.55 22.15
C ALA A 543 41.52 -9.96 23.58
N VAL A 544 40.92 -11.15 23.77
CA VAL A 544 40.59 -11.72 25.08
C VAL A 544 41.84 -11.91 25.93
N SER A 545 42.92 -12.44 25.35
CA SER A 545 44.19 -12.64 26.06
C SER A 545 44.80 -11.32 26.54
N CYS A 546 44.68 -10.26 25.72
CA CYS A 546 45.11 -8.92 26.10
C CYS A 546 44.24 -8.36 27.25
N LEU A 547 42.92 -8.51 27.18
CA LEU A 547 42.03 -8.11 28.28
C LEU A 547 42.29 -8.91 29.56
N ASP A 548 42.60 -10.20 29.46
CA ASP A 548 42.98 -11.03 30.61
C ASP A 548 44.29 -10.58 31.25
N HIS A 549 45.26 -10.13 30.45
CA HIS A 549 46.48 -9.52 30.97
C HIS A 549 46.18 -8.20 31.70
N GLU A 550 45.35 -7.35 31.09
CA GLU A 550 44.96 -6.07 31.68
C GLU A 550 44.20 -6.23 32.99
N ILE A 551 43.30 -7.22 33.10
CA ILE A 551 42.64 -7.55 34.37
C ILE A 551 43.67 -7.92 35.43
N ARG A 552 44.64 -8.80 35.10
CA ARG A 552 45.70 -9.18 36.05
C ARG A 552 46.55 -8.00 36.49
N ASP A 553 46.88 -7.09 35.57
CA ASP A 553 47.71 -5.93 35.87
C ASP A 553 47.01 -4.97 36.84
N VAL A 554 45.70 -4.72 36.63
CA VAL A 554 44.92 -3.87 37.54
C VAL A 554 44.69 -4.56 38.89
N VAL A 555 44.48 -5.89 38.92
CA VAL A 555 44.42 -6.66 40.18
C VAL A 555 45.76 -6.64 40.92
N GLN A 556 46.88 -6.72 40.21
CA GLN A 556 48.20 -6.59 40.82
C GLN A 556 48.42 -5.18 41.40
N ALA A 557 47.93 -4.13 40.74
CA ALA A 557 47.95 -2.77 41.26
C ALA A 557 47.10 -2.62 42.54
N LEU A 558 45.93 -3.26 42.60
CA LEU A 558 45.12 -3.37 43.82
C LEU A 558 45.90 -4.06 44.95
N ALA A 559 46.54 -5.20 44.66
CA ALA A 559 47.32 -5.96 45.64
C ALA A 559 48.52 -5.17 46.19
N THR A 560 49.29 -4.51 45.32
CA THR A 560 50.42 -3.66 45.74
C THR A 560 49.95 -2.47 46.59
N LYS A 561 48.74 -1.97 46.36
CA LYS A 561 48.17 -0.91 47.20
C LYS A 561 47.78 -1.42 48.60
N LEU A 562 47.15 -2.60 48.66
CA LEU A 562 46.85 -3.27 49.92
C LEU A 562 48.13 -3.56 50.71
N GLU A 563 49.19 -4.04 50.05
CA GLU A 563 50.52 -4.28 50.64
C GLU A 563 51.12 -3.00 51.24
N LYS A 564 51.05 -1.87 50.53
CA LYS A 564 51.50 -0.56 51.06
C LYS A 564 50.71 -0.13 52.30
N GLY A 565 49.40 -0.39 52.33
CA GLY A 565 48.55 -0.13 53.50
C GLY A 565 48.94 -1.00 54.70
N ILE A 566 49.17 -2.29 54.46
CA ILE A 566 49.67 -3.24 55.48
C ILE A 566 51.04 -2.78 56.01
N ALA A 567 51.98 -2.46 55.12
CA ALA A 567 53.33 -2.02 55.49
C ALA A 567 53.32 -0.74 56.35
N ARG A 568 52.42 0.22 56.05
CA ARG A 568 52.23 1.43 56.86
C ARG A 568 51.77 1.09 58.27
N HIS A 569 50.76 0.23 58.41
CA HIS A 569 50.28 -0.19 59.73
C HIS A 569 51.32 -1.02 60.50
N ILE A 570 52.13 -1.84 59.81
CA ILE A 570 53.26 -2.55 60.43
C ILE A 570 54.35 -1.58 60.90
N GLN A 571 54.62 -0.50 60.16
CA GLN A 571 55.55 0.55 60.60
C GLN A 571 55.01 1.29 61.84
N GLU A 572 53.74 1.65 61.84
CA GLU A 572 53.06 2.27 62.99
C GLU A 572 53.16 1.35 64.23
N LEU A 573 52.89 0.05 64.06
CA LEU A 573 53.10 -1.00 65.06
C LEU A 573 54.53 -1.02 65.60
N SER A 574 55.53 -1.03 64.73
CA SER A 574 56.96 -1.07 65.11
C SER A 574 57.44 0.21 65.83
N SER A 575 56.73 1.32 65.65
CA SER A 575 57.02 2.61 66.28
C SER A 575 56.29 2.84 67.61
N SER A 576 55.39 1.94 67.99
CA SER A 576 54.64 2.01 69.25
C SER A 576 55.55 1.69 70.46
N LYS A 577 55.31 2.33 71.61
CA LYS A 577 56.13 2.16 72.83
C LYS A 577 55.75 0.87 73.57
N ASP A 578 56.72 0.21 74.20
CA ASP A 578 56.61 -1.07 74.98
C ASP A 578 55.57 -1.12 76.13
N ASN A 579 54.74 -0.10 76.31
CA ASN A 579 53.73 -0.02 77.37
C ASN A 579 52.33 -0.51 76.94
N GLN A 580 52.12 -0.92 75.69
CA GLN A 580 50.85 -1.45 75.19
C GLN A 580 50.87 -2.98 75.08
N GLU A 581 49.78 -3.64 75.47
CA GLU A 581 49.64 -5.08 75.24
C GLU A 581 49.68 -5.39 73.73
N PRO A 582 50.36 -6.46 73.31
CA PRO A 582 50.51 -6.79 71.89
C PRO A 582 49.17 -7.06 71.20
N GLU A 583 48.15 -7.51 71.94
CA GLU A 583 46.78 -7.67 71.43
C GLU A 583 46.15 -6.33 71.07
N ASP A 584 46.36 -5.27 71.86
CA ASP A 584 45.81 -3.94 71.59
C ASP A 584 46.52 -3.22 70.43
N SER A 585 47.83 -3.44 70.29
CA SER A 585 48.63 -2.82 69.23
C SER A 585 48.28 -3.35 67.83
N ILE A 586 47.80 -4.60 67.70
CA ILE A 586 47.47 -5.21 66.39
C ILE A 586 46.07 -4.88 65.86
N ILE A 587 45.17 -4.40 66.74
CA ILE A 587 43.77 -4.08 66.40
C ILE A 587 43.63 -3.14 65.19
N PRO A 588 44.42 -2.06 65.03
CA PRO A 588 44.31 -1.17 63.88
C PRO A 588 44.59 -1.87 62.54
N LEU A 589 45.59 -2.76 62.50
CA LEU A 589 45.91 -3.55 61.31
C LEU A 589 44.80 -4.56 60.99
N MET A 590 44.27 -5.24 62.01
CA MET A 590 43.15 -6.18 61.83
C MET A 590 41.90 -5.47 61.30
N LYS A 591 41.54 -4.31 61.85
CA LYS A 591 40.41 -3.50 61.38
C LYS A 591 40.62 -3.00 59.95
N PHE A 592 41.84 -2.58 59.60
CA PHE A 592 42.17 -2.21 58.22
C PHE A 592 41.97 -3.39 57.26
N LEU A 593 42.57 -4.54 57.55
CA LEU A 593 42.44 -5.74 56.72
C LEU A 593 40.99 -6.20 56.58
N GLU A 594 40.23 -6.23 57.68
CA GLU A 594 38.81 -6.59 57.68
C GLU A 594 38.02 -5.64 56.77
N SER A 595 38.22 -4.32 56.92
CA SER A 595 37.52 -3.32 56.11
C SER A 595 37.85 -3.41 54.61
N GLU A 596 39.13 -3.54 54.26
CA GLU A 596 39.58 -3.57 52.86
C GLU A 596 39.21 -4.89 52.18
N LEU A 597 39.39 -6.04 52.85
CA LEU A 597 39.02 -7.34 52.28
C LEU A 597 37.50 -7.49 52.16
N GLN A 598 36.73 -6.99 53.13
CA GLN A 598 35.28 -6.94 53.03
C GLN A 598 34.87 -6.08 51.83
N TYR A 599 35.46 -4.89 51.69
CA TYR A 599 35.18 -4.01 50.55
C TYR A 599 35.49 -4.69 49.21
N LEU A 600 36.67 -5.31 49.08
CA LEU A 600 37.07 -6.03 47.85
C LEU A 600 36.12 -7.19 47.54
N ASN A 601 35.71 -7.97 48.54
CA ASN A 601 34.75 -9.06 48.37
C ASN A 601 33.37 -8.56 47.90
N GLU A 602 32.90 -7.45 48.46
CA GLU A 602 31.63 -6.83 48.09
C GLU A 602 31.69 -6.22 46.68
N HIS A 603 32.80 -5.60 46.30
CA HIS A 603 32.88 -4.76 45.09
C HIS A 603 33.60 -5.41 43.91
N LEU A 604 34.38 -6.49 44.05
CA LEU A 604 34.94 -7.23 42.92
C LEU A 604 34.03 -8.38 42.48
N VAL A 605 34.13 -8.76 41.20
CA VAL A 605 33.58 -10.05 40.75
C VAL A 605 34.34 -11.20 41.42
N GLN A 606 33.64 -12.28 41.79
CA GLN A 606 34.18 -13.37 42.59
C GLN A 606 35.46 -14.00 42.02
N GLU A 607 35.60 -14.08 40.70
CA GLU A 607 36.80 -14.61 40.03
C GLU A 607 38.04 -13.71 40.19
N ASN A 608 37.87 -12.41 40.38
CA ASN A 608 38.97 -11.46 40.55
C ASN A 608 39.33 -11.24 42.02
N PHE A 609 38.42 -11.59 42.94
CA PHE A 609 38.68 -11.57 44.39
C PHE A 609 39.44 -12.83 44.86
N LYS A 610 39.12 -13.98 44.26
CA LYS A 610 39.87 -15.24 44.45
C LYS A 610 41.26 -15.13 43.86
#